data_AF-A0A7D6WEP1-F1
#
_entry.id   AF-A0A7D6WEP1-F1
#
_cell.length_a   1.000
_cell.length_b   1.000
_cell.length_c   1.000
_cell.angle_alpha   90.00
_cell.angle_beta   90.00
_cell.angle_gamma   90.00
#
_symmetry.space_group_name_H-M   'P 1'
#
loop_
_entity.id
_entity.type
_entity.pdbx_description
1 polymer ?
#
loop_
_entity_poly.entity_id
_entity_poly.type
_entity_poly.pdbx_seq_one_letter_code
_entity_poly.pdbx_strand_id
1 'polypeptide(L)' 'MILLVALTSSIVLIVSLLVMMLASILSKKSFSDREKSSPFECGFDPKSSARLPFS' A
#
# COMPACT_ATOMS: atom_id res chain seq x y z
N MET A 1 -8.66 10.10 -29.82
CA MET A 1 -7.56 9.31 -29.24
C MET A 1 -7.34 9.64 -27.76
N ILE A 2 -7.10 10.90 -27.40
CA ILE A 2 -6.93 11.33 -25.99
C ILE A 2 -8.13 10.95 -25.10
N LEU A 3 -9.37 11.15 -25.59
CA LEU A 3 -10.58 10.79 -24.85
C LEU A 3 -10.68 9.28 -24.57
N LEU A 4 -10.27 8.44 -25.52
CA LEU A 4 -10.25 6.98 -25.36
C LEU A 4 -9.22 6.57 -24.29
N VAL A 5 -8.02 7.18 -24.32
CA VAL A 5 -6.99 6.95 -23.31
C VAL A 5 -7.49 7.38 -21.92
N ALA A 6 -8.11 8.54 -21.80
CA ALA A 6 -8.69 9.02 -20.55
C ALA A 6 -9.74 8.06 -19.98
N LEU A 7 -10.65 7.56 -20.83
CA LEU A 7 -11.66 6.55 -20.46
C LEU A 7 -11.02 5.24 -19.99
N THR A 8 -9.99 4.75 -20.68
CA THR A 8 -9.32 3.52 -20.24
C THR A 8 -8.60 3.71 -18.91
N SER A 9 -7.96 4.86 -18.69
CA SER A 9 -7.25 5.16 -17.44
C SER A 9 -8.20 5.28 -16.24
N SER A 10 -9.39 5.87 -16.43
CA SER A 10 -10.38 5.99 -15.36
C SER A 10 -10.99 4.63 -14.98
N ILE A 11 -11.23 3.76 -15.97
CA ILE A 11 -11.71 2.39 -15.71
C ILE A 11 -10.68 1.61 -14.88
N VAL A 12 -9.40 1.66 -15.26
CA VAL A 12 -8.32 0.99 -14.50
C VAL A 12 -8.23 1.51 -13.07
N LEU A 13 -8.34 2.83 -12.90
CA LEU A 13 -8.32 3.45 -11.57
C LEU A 13 -9.49 2.98 -10.71
N ILE A 14 -10.71 2.94 -11.25
CA ILE A 14 -11.90 2.44 -10.55
C ILE A 14 -11.71 0.97 -10.14
N VAL A 15 -11.23 0.12 -11.04
CA VAL A 15 -10.99 -1.30 -10.73
C VAL A 15 -9.95 -1.45 -9.61
N SER A 16 -8.85 -0.69 -9.66
CA SER A 16 -7.82 -0.74 -8.62
C SER A 16 -8.35 -0.33 -7.25
N LEU A 17 -9.18 0.73 -7.19
CA LEU A 17 -9.81 1.18 -5.96
C LEU A 17 -10.77 0.13 -5.41
N LEU A 18 -11.59 -0.50 -6.26
CA LEU A 18 -12.49 -1.56 -5.84
C LEU A 18 -11.73 -2.74 -5.23
N VAL A 19 -10.65 -3.19 -5.88
CA VAL A 19 -9.82 -4.30 -5.36
C VAL A 19 -9.18 -3.93 -4.02
N MET A 20 -8.62 -2.73 -3.88
CA MET A 20 -8.03 -2.28 -2.61
C MET A 20 -9.08 -2.18 -1.50
N MET A 21 -10.26 -1.63 -1.79
CA MET A 21 -11.36 -1.52 -0.83
C MET A 21 -11.83 -2.91 -0.38
N LEU A 22 -12.07 -3.82 -1.31
CA LEU A 22 -12.43 -5.20 -0.99
C LEU A 22 -11.35 -5.87 -0.13
N ALA A 23 -10.07 -5.78 -0.52
CA ALA A 23 -8.97 -6.36 0.24
C ALA A 23 -8.93 -5.81 1.68
N SER A 24 -9.15 -4.51 1.88
CA SER A 24 -9.17 -3.91 3.21
C SER A 24 -10.34 -4.39 4.07
N ILE A 25 -11.54 -4.52 3.50
CA ILE A 25 -12.76 -4.98 4.20
C ILE A 25 -12.65 -6.48 4.53
N LEU A 26 -12.14 -7.30 3.60
CA LEU A 26 -11.93 -8.73 3.83
C LEU A 26 -10.78 -8.99 4.80
N SER A 27 -9.81 -8.07 4.92
CA SER A 27 -8.72 -8.21 5.90
C SER A 27 -9.27 -8.04 7.32
N LYS A 28 -9.64 -9.15 7.97
CA LYS A 28 -9.89 -9.19 9.41
C LYS A 28 -8.60 -8.83 10.16
N LYS A 29 -8.37 -7.55 10.46
CA LYS A 29 -7.41 -7.13 11.48
C LYS A 29 -8.07 -7.27 12.84
N SER A 30 -8.03 -8.47 13.43
CA SER A 30 -8.60 -8.67 14.77
C SER A 30 -7.75 -8.02 15.87
N PHE A 31 -6.46 -7.78 15.62
CA PHE A 31 -5.54 -7.11 16.54
C PHE A 31 -4.51 -6.26 15.78
N SER A 32 -4.28 -5.04 16.26
CA SER A 32 -3.18 -4.20 15.82
C SER A 32 -1.92 -4.58 16.58
N ASP A 33 -1.11 -5.47 16.01
CA ASP A 33 0.18 -5.86 16.58
C ASP A 33 1.27 -4.83 16.19
N ARG A 34 1.99 -4.31 17.19
CA ARG A 34 3.08 -3.34 17.02
C ARG A 34 4.19 -3.91 16.14
N GLU A 35 4.54 -5.19 16.31
CA GLU A 35 5.61 -5.85 15.57
C GLU A 35 5.22 -6.10 14.11
N LYS A 36 3.92 -6.24 13.81
CA LYS A 36 3.43 -6.30 12.42
C LYS A 36 3.49 -4.93 11.75
N SER A 37 3.44 -3.85 12.52
CA SER A 37 3.55 -2.47 12.03
C SER A 37 4.97 -1.89 12.05
N SER A 38 5.95 -2.61 12.61
CA SER A 38 7.35 -2.18 12.62
C SER A 38 8.01 -2.42 11.25
N PRO A 39 9.04 -1.63 10.88
CA PRO A 39 9.80 -1.86 9.66
C PRO A 39 10.44 -3.26 9.66
N PHE A 40 10.38 -3.94 8.51
CA PHE A 40 11.04 -5.23 8.38
C PHE A 40 12.55 -5.03 8.21
N GLU A 41 13.33 -5.35 9.25
CA GLU A 41 14.79 -5.48 9.18
C GLU A 41 15.22 -6.90 9.56
N CYS A 42 14.72 -7.90 8.82
CA CYS A 42 15.03 -9.32 9.04
C CYS A 42 14.70 -9.83 10.47
N GLY A 43 13.76 -9.19 11.15
CA GLY A 43 13.40 -9.49 12.54
C GLY A 43 14.22 -8.73 13.59
N PHE A 44 15.12 -7.84 13.17
CA PHE A 44 15.84 -6.92 14.03
C PHE A 44 15.12 -5.56 14.13
N ASP A 45 15.42 -4.84 15.21
CA ASP A 45 14.98 -3.45 15.35
C ASP A 45 15.77 -2.54 14.41
N PRO A 46 15.10 -1.53 13.82
CA PRO A 46 15.74 -0.60 12.92
C PRO A 46 16.87 0.19 13.59
N LYS A 47 18.10 0.04 13.06
CA LYS A 47 19.28 0.74 13.60
C LYS A 47 19.21 2.26 13.43
N SER A 48 18.55 2.72 12.37
CA SER A 48 18.34 4.14 12.07
C SER A 48 17.08 4.33 11.22
N SER A 49 16.57 5.55 11.16
CA SER A 49 15.48 5.89 10.23
C SER A 49 15.89 5.61 8.78
N ALA A 50 14.98 5.00 8.01
CA ALA A 50 15.15 4.84 6.56
C ALA A 50 15.18 6.18 5.79
N ARG A 51 14.84 7.29 6.46
CA ARG A 51 14.81 8.64 5.86
C ARG A 51 16.17 9.32 5.96
N LEU A 52 17.16 8.80 5.24
CA LEU A 52 18.47 9.42 5.09
C LEU A 52 18.47 10.35 3.86
N PRO A 53 19.26 11.45 3.87
CA PRO A 53 19.45 12.24 2.66
C PRO A 53 20.05 11.38 1.55
N PHE A 54 19.56 11.56 0.33
CA PHE A 54 20.14 10.90 -0.83
C PHE A 54 21.55 11.46 -1.12
N SER A 55 22.47 10.56 -1.44
CA SER A 55 23.85 10.85 -1.88
C SER A 55 23.89 11.48 -3.27
#